data_AF-A0A968U9X2-F1
#
_entry.id   AF-A0A968U9X2-F1
#
_cell.length_a   1.000
_cell.length_b   1.000
_cell.length_c   1.000
_cell.angle_alpha   90.00
_cell.angle_beta   90.00
_cell.angle_gamma   90.00
#
_symmetry.space_group_name_H-M   'P 1'
#
loop_
_entity.id
_entity.type
_entity.pdbx_description
1 polymer ?
#
loop_
_entity_poly.entity_id
_entity_poly.type
_entity_poly.pdbx_seq_one_letter_code
_entity_poly.pdbx_strand_id
1 'polypeptide(L)'
;MELFNRQVWLNFLALLPGTGLTVLTIAVAFLRFYDEQDFGFLELVAQPRDWSNRLTVAALLVALVNFGVEWNARNRETDRRAEDKEQATRRAAIQAERDLALLSFLADPSDENRHRLAQVLAVLNEYRDTLI
;
A
#
# COMPACT_ATOMS: atom_id res chain seq x y z
N MET A 1 13.59 -12.39 -16.14
CA MET A 1 13.39 -11.10 -16.84
C MET A 1 11.91 -10.70 -16.94
N GLU A 2 10.98 -11.62 -17.24
CA GLU A 2 9.56 -11.26 -17.43
C GLU A 2 8.86 -10.64 -16.19
N LEU A 3 9.14 -11.14 -14.98
CA LEU A 3 8.54 -10.61 -13.75
C LEU A 3 8.98 -9.17 -13.45
N PHE A 4 10.24 -8.84 -13.72
CA PHE A 4 10.78 -7.49 -13.56
C PHE A 4 10.11 -6.52 -14.55
N ASN A 5 9.94 -6.94 -15.81
CA ASN A 5 9.25 -6.15 -16.83
C ASN A 5 7.78 -5.89 -16.42
N ARG A 6 7.07 -6.92 -15.96
CA ARG A 6 5.67 -6.78 -15.51
C ARG A 6 5.52 -5.79 -14.36
N GLN A 7 6.43 -5.80 -13.39
CA GLN A 7 6.36 -4.90 -12.24
C GLN A 7 6.65 -3.45 -12.62
N VAL A 8 7.60 -3.22 -13.54
CA VAL A 8 7.86 -1.89 -14.12
C VAL A 8 6.63 -1.37 -14.86
N TRP A 9 5.98 -2.21 -15.67
CA TRP A 9 4.73 -1.84 -16.36
C TRP A 9 3.60 -1.49 -15.40
N LEU A 10 3.41 -2.26 -14.33
CA LEU A 10 2.38 -1.97 -13.33
C LEU A 10 2.65 -0.65 -12.61
N ASN A 11 3.91 -0.37 -12.26
CA ASN A 11 4.31 0.90 -11.64
C ASN A 11 4.09 2.08 -12.60
N PHE A 12 4.41 1.91 -13.89
CA PHE A 12 4.17 2.93 -14.90
C PHE A 12 2.67 3.20 -15.11
N LEU A 13 1.85 2.14 -15.24
CA LEU A 13 0.40 2.25 -15.40
C LEU A 13 -0.27 2.86 -14.16
N ALA A 14 0.29 2.64 -12.96
CA ALA A 14 -0.21 3.26 -11.73
C ALA A 14 -0.07 4.80 -11.72
N LEU A 15 0.80 5.37 -12.56
CA LEU A 15 0.95 6.83 -12.69
C LEU A 15 -0.12 7.46 -13.59
N LEU A 16 -0.71 6.67 -14.51
CA LEU A 16 -1.67 7.18 -15.50
C LEU A 16 -2.87 7.92 -14.90
N PRO A 17 -3.52 7.43 -13.82
CA PRO A 17 -4.68 8.12 -13.26
C PRO A 17 -4.30 9.49 -12.67
N GLY A 18 -3.20 9.56 -11.92
CA GLY A 18 -2.73 10.81 -11.32
C GLY A 18 -2.27 11.83 -12.36
N THR A 19 -1.42 11.42 -13.30
CA THR A 19 -0.94 12.30 -14.37
C THR A 19 -2.08 12.72 -15.30
N GLY A 20 -2.97 11.80 -15.64
CA GLY A 20 -4.16 12.07 -16.46
C GLY A 20 -5.08 13.09 -15.79
N LEU A 21 -5.30 12.98 -14.49
CA LEU A 21 -6.08 13.97 -13.74
C LEU A 21 -5.46 15.36 -13.84
N THR A 22 -4.15 15.49 -13.61
CA THR A 22 -3.46 16.77 -13.71
C THR A 22 -3.57 17.39 -15.10
N VAL A 23 -3.32 16.61 -16.15
CA VAL A 23 -3.42 17.08 -17.53
C VAL A 23 -4.85 17.52 -17.86
N LEU A 24 -5.85 16.73 -17.44
CA LEU A 24 -7.26 17.08 -17.65
C LEU A 24 -7.66 18.35 -16.89
N THR A 25 -7.21 18.53 -15.65
CA THR A 25 -7.46 19.76 -14.88
C THR A 25 -6.86 20.98 -15.57
N ILE A 26 -5.62 20.87 -16.07
CA ILE A 26 -4.97 21.94 -16.83
C ILE A 26 -5.76 22.23 -18.11
N ALA A 27 -6.17 21.20 -18.86
CA ALA A 27 -6.95 21.38 -20.08
C ALA A 27 -8.33 22.02 -19.83
N VAL A 28 -9.00 21.63 -18.74
CA VAL A 28 -10.27 22.24 -18.30
C VAL A 28 -10.09 23.71 -18.01
N ALA A 29 -9.06 24.06 -17.21
CA ALA A 29 -8.76 25.45 -16.88
C ALA A 29 -8.41 26.23 -18.15
N PHE A 30 -7.59 25.66 -19.02
CA PHE A 30 -7.14 26.31 -20.25
C PHE A 30 -8.32 26.69 -21.15
N LEU A 31 -9.22 25.75 -21.42
CA LEU A 31 -10.41 25.98 -22.25
C LEU A 31 -11.49 26.85 -21.59
N ARG A 32 -11.41 27.01 -20.26
CA ARG A 32 -12.39 27.82 -19.51
C ARG A 32 -11.98 29.28 -19.41
N PHE A 33 -10.68 29.56 -19.38
CA PHE A 33 -10.14 30.89 -19.06
C PHE A 33 -9.44 31.58 -20.23
N TYR A 34 -8.98 30.86 -21.25
CA TYR A 34 -8.37 31.44 -22.45
C TYR A 34 -9.31 31.42 -23.65
N ASP A 35 -9.19 32.43 -24.50
CA ASP A 35 -9.99 32.58 -25.73
C ASP A 35 -9.09 32.71 -26.98
N GLU A 36 -9.70 32.80 -28.17
CA GLU A 36 -8.99 32.89 -29.46
C GLU A 36 -7.96 34.04 -29.54
N GLN A 37 -8.17 35.11 -28.76
CA GLN A 37 -7.24 36.24 -28.67
C GLN A 37 -5.94 35.92 -27.93
N ASP A 38 -5.98 34.95 -27.00
CA ASP A 38 -4.80 34.54 -26.22
C ASP A 38 -3.99 33.49 -27.00
N PHE A 39 -4.69 32.60 -27.72
CA PHE A 39 -4.05 31.52 -28.48
C PHE A 39 -4.84 31.16 -29.75
N GLY A 40 -4.26 31.46 -30.93
CA GLY A 40 -4.91 31.23 -32.22
C GLY A 40 -5.25 29.77 -32.57
N PHE A 41 -4.71 28.77 -31.85
CA PHE A 41 -5.14 27.39 -32.04
C PHE A 41 -6.51 27.08 -31.43
N LEU A 42 -7.04 27.96 -30.57
CA LEU A 42 -8.40 27.81 -30.03
C LEU A 42 -9.48 28.03 -31.09
N GLU A 43 -9.16 28.72 -32.19
CA GLU A 43 -10.02 28.86 -33.38
C GLU A 43 -10.31 27.49 -34.04
N LEU A 44 -9.37 26.53 -33.93
CA LEU A 44 -9.56 25.15 -34.39
C LEU A 44 -10.48 24.34 -33.46
N VAL A 45 -10.70 24.80 -32.23
CA VAL A 45 -11.50 24.10 -31.22
C VAL A 45 -12.93 24.63 -31.25
N ALA A 46 -13.79 23.95 -32.01
CA ALA A 46 -15.21 24.27 -32.05
C ALA A 46 -15.85 24.16 -30.65
N GLN A 47 -16.43 25.26 -30.16
CA GLN A 47 -17.13 25.37 -28.87
C GLN A 47 -16.24 25.02 -27.64
N PRO A 48 -15.26 25.88 -27.30
CA PRO A 48 -14.31 25.63 -26.21
C PRO A 48 -14.96 25.31 -24.85
N ARG A 49 -16.11 25.95 -24.55
CA ARG A 49 -16.86 25.72 -23.31
C ARG A 49 -17.46 24.32 -23.21
N ASP A 50 -17.96 23.77 -24.32
CA ASP A 50 -18.54 22.42 -24.34
C ASP A 50 -17.45 21.35 -24.18
N TRP A 51 -16.28 21.59 -24.77
CA TRP A 51 -15.09 20.76 -24.53
C TRP A 51 -14.61 20.82 -23.09
N SER A 52 -14.58 22.01 -22.47
CA SER A 52 -14.25 22.16 -21.05
C SER A 52 -15.19 21.37 -20.14
N ASN A 53 -16.50 21.37 -20.41
CA ASN A 53 -17.48 20.57 -19.65
C ASN A 53 -17.23 19.07 -19.80
N ARG A 54 -16.96 18.60 -21.03
CA ARG A 54 -16.62 17.18 -21.29
C ARG A 54 -15.34 16.75 -20.58
N LEU A 55 -14.31 17.60 -20.60
CA LEU A 55 -13.05 17.34 -19.90
C LEU A 55 -13.20 17.40 -18.39
N THR A 56 -14.12 18.22 -17.86
CA THR A 56 -14.45 18.22 -16.43
C THR A 56 -15.06 16.88 -16.02
N VAL A 57 -15.99 16.35 -16.80
CA VAL A 57 -16.56 15.01 -16.55
C VAL A 57 -15.47 13.93 -16.64
N ALA A 58 -14.61 14.01 -17.65
CA ALA A 58 -13.48 13.09 -17.78
C ALA A 58 -12.53 13.18 -16.57
N ALA A 59 -12.22 14.39 -16.09
CA ALA A 59 -11.37 14.61 -14.92
C ALA A 59 -12.00 13.99 -13.67
N LEU A 60 -13.31 14.12 -13.47
CA LEU A 60 -14.02 13.50 -12.35
C LEU A 60 -13.95 11.97 -12.42
N LEU A 61 -14.13 11.37 -13.59
CA LEU A 61 -14.01 9.93 -13.78
C LEU A 61 -12.59 9.44 -13.50
N VAL A 62 -11.58 10.15 -14.01
CA VAL A 62 -10.17 9.82 -13.77
C VAL A 62 -9.80 10.00 -12.29
N ALA A 63 -10.34 11.01 -11.61
CA ALA A 63 -10.17 11.20 -10.18
C ALA A 63 -10.73 10.02 -9.37
N LEU A 64 -11.91 9.51 -9.75
CA LEU A 64 -12.51 8.34 -9.09
C LEU A 64 -11.66 7.09 -9.29
N VAL A 65 -11.13 6.87 -10.51
CA VAL A 65 -10.21 5.77 -10.79
C VAL A 65 -8.92 5.92 -9.99
N ASN A 66 -8.32 7.11 -9.96
CA ASN A 66 -7.11 7.39 -9.18
C ASN A 66 -7.33 7.09 -7.69
N PHE A 67 -8.44 7.57 -7.14
CA PHE A 67 -8.82 7.30 -5.76
C PHE A 67 -8.96 5.80 -5.48
N GLY A 68 -9.62 5.04 -6.36
CA GLY A 68 -9.78 3.59 -6.21
C GLY A 68 -8.44 2.83 -6.24
N VAL A 69 -7.54 3.21 -7.16
CA VAL A 69 -6.20 2.62 -7.26
C VAL A 69 -5.39 2.89 -6.00
N GLU A 70 -5.37 4.14 -5.55
CA GLU A 70 -4.64 4.57 -4.36
C GLU A 70 -5.21 3.93 -3.08
N TRP A 71 -6.54 3.86 -2.96
CA TRP A 71 -7.22 3.18 -1.86
C TRP A 71 -6.81 1.72 -1.77
N ASN A 72 -6.87 0.98 -2.88
CA ASN A 72 -6.49 -0.43 -2.92
C ASN A 72 -5.01 -0.64 -2.59
N ALA A 73 -4.12 0.21 -3.11
CA ALA A 73 -2.70 0.17 -2.79
C ALA A 73 -2.46 0.42 -1.30
N ARG A 74 -3.17 1.39 -0.71
CA ARG A 74 -3.06 1.72 0.71
C ARG A 74 -3.61 0.63 1.62
N ASN A 75 -4.70 -0.04 1.22
CA ASN A 75 -5.26 -1.15 1.98
C ASN A 75 -4.27 -2.31 2.05
N ARG A 76 -3.71 -2.72 0.91
CA ARG A 76 -2.67 -3.78 0.87
C ARG A 76 -1.47 -3.47 1.75
N GLU A 77 -1.03 -2.22 1.76
CA GLU A 77 0.08 -1.80 2.61
C GLU A 77 -0.29 -1.80 4.10
N THR A 78 -1.54 -1.51 4.43
CA THR A 78 -2.06 -1.58 5.80
C THR A 78 -2.18 -3.03 6.26
N ASP A 79 -2.66 -3.92 5.38
CA ASP A 79 -2.76 -5.36 5.63
C ASP A 79 -1.38 -5.97 5.90
N ARG A 80 -0.38 -5.67 5.06
CA ARG A 80 1.01 -6.10 5.30
C ARG A 80 1.55 -5.62 6.63
N ARG A 81 1.32 -4.35 6.98
CA ARG A 81 1.76 -3.81 8.28
C ARG A 81 1.04 -4.45 9.45
N ALA A 82 -0.22 -4.85 9.29
CA ALA A 82 -0.97 -5.57 10.31
C ALA A 82 -0.38 -6.98 10.49
N GLU A 83 -0.11 -7.69 9.40
CA GLU A 83 0.55 -9.00 9.41
C GLU A 83 1.94 -8.92 10.07
N ASP A 84 2.77 -7.95 9.69
CA ASP A 84 4.11 -7.75 10.26
C ASP A 84 4.03 -7.45 11.77
N LYS A 85 3.07 -6.60 12.18
CA LYS A 85 2.84 -6.31 13.60
C LYS A 85 2.37 -7.54 14.36
N GLU A 86 1.49 -8.34 13.76
CA GLU A 86 1.00 -9.57 14.38
C GLU A 86 2.15 -10.57 14.55
N GLN A 87 2.98 -10.76 13.52
CA GLN A 87 4.16 -11.61 13.61
C GLN A 87 5.15 -11.10 14.66
N ALA A 88 5.42 -9.79 14.70
CA ALA A 88 6.30 -9.19 15.70
C ALA A 88 5.76 -9.37 17.13
N THR A 89 4.44 -9.20 17.32
CA THR A 89 3.76 -9.37 18.61
C THR A 89 3.83 -10.83 19.07
N ARG A 90 3.56 -11.79 18.16
CA ARG A 90 3.70 -13.22 18.44
C ARG A 90 5.13 -13.58 18.83
N ARG A 91 6.13 -13.08 18.10
CA ARG A 91 7.56 -13.29 18.44
C ARG A 91 7.92 -12.73 19.81
N ALA A 92 7.45 -11.52 20.13
CA ALA A 92 7.69 -10.89 21.42
C ALA A 92 7.03 -11.67 22.57
N ALA A 93 5.81 -12.17 22.39
CA ALA A 93 5.11 -13.00 23.37
C ALA A 93 5.88 -14.29 23.67
N ILE A 94 6.33 -15.00 22.63
CA ILE A 94 7.11 -16.24 22.78
C ILE A 94 8.45 -15.95 23.48
N GLN A 95 9.12 -14.84 23.15
CA GLN A 95 10.36 -14.43 23.82
C GLN A 95 10.13 -14.14 25.30
N ALA A 96 9.08 -13.39 25.64
CA ALA A 96 8.74 -13.09 27.03
C ALA A 96 8.42 -14.37 27.83
N GLU A 97 7.70 -15.32 27.24
CA GLU A 97 7.39 -16.60 27.89
C GLU A 97 8.63 -17.46 28.11
N ARG A 98 9.56 -17.49 27.15
CA ARG A 98 10.86 -18.13 27.29
C ARG A 98 11.68 -17.50 28.40
N ASP A 99 11.78 -16.19 28.44
CA ASP A 99 12.55 -15.47 29.45
C ASP A 99 11.96 -15.72 30.85
N LEU A 100 10.63 -15.73 30.97
CA LEU A 100 9.96 -16.05 32.23
C LEU A 100 10.22 -17.50 32.67
N ALA A 101 10.15 -18.47 31.76
CA ALA A 101 10.42 -19.89 32.06
C ALA A 101 11.89 -20.13 32.43
N LEU A 102 12.83 -19.39 31.80
CA LEU A 102 14.24 -19.42 32.18
C LEU A 102 14.46 -18.83 33.56
N LEU A 103 13.87 -17.66 33.84
CA LEU A 103 13.97 -17.02 35.15
C LEU A 103 13.37 -17.88 36.26
N SER A 104 12.23 -18.54 36.02
CA SER A 104 11.62 -19.43 37.01
C SER A 104 12.49 -20.64 37.28
N PHE A 105 13.08 -21.25 36.25
CA PHE A 105 14.03 -22.35 36.39
C PHE A 105 15.32 -21.95 37.13
N LEU A 106 15.86 -20.76 36.85
CA LEU A 106 17.07 -20.26 37.53
C LEU A 106 16.80 -19.90 38.99
N ALA A 107 15.60 -19.41 39.30
CA ALA A 107 15.17 -19.12 40.67
C ALA A 107 14.92 -20.40 41.48
N ASP A 108 14.30 -21.41 40.87
CA ASP A 108 14.05 -22.72 41.47
C ASP A 108 14.12 -23.85 40.41
N PRO A 109 15.15 -24.71 40.43
CA PRO A 109 15.32 -25.80 39.47
C PRO A 109 14.49 -27.04 39.84
N SER A 110 13.23 -26.85 40.22
CA SER A 110 12.27 -27.93 40.43
C SER A 110 11.87 -28.61 39.11
N ASP A 111 11.38 -29.85 39.19
CA ASP A 111 10.98 -30.62 38.01
C ASP A 111 9.81 -29.98 37.26
N GLU A 112 8.95 -29.22 37.96
CA GLU A 112 7.89 -28.41 37.36
C GLU A 112 8.47 -27.31 36.45
N ASN A 113 9.43 -26.53 36.94
CA ASN A 113 10.08 -25.48 36.15
C ASN A 113 10.94 -26.06 35.01
N ARG A 114 11.56 -27.23 35.20
CA ARG A 114 12.24 -27.97 34.10
C ARG A 114 11.27 -28.34 32.99
N HIS A 115 10.10 -28.89 33.36
CA HIS A 115 9.10 -29.31 32.39
C HIS A 115 8.52 -28.11 31.63
N ARG A 116 8.24 -27.01 32.34
CA ARG A 116 7.77 -25.75 31.75
C ARG A 116 8.79 -25.17 30.75
N LEU A 117 10.07 -25.15 31.11
CA LEU A 117 11.13 -24.69 30.22
C LEU A 117 11.26 -25.59 28.98
N ALA A 118 11.17 -26.91 29.15
CA ALA A 118 11.22 -27.86 28.04
C ALA A 118 10.05 -27.68 27.05
N GLN A 119 8.84 -27.39 27.55
CA GLN A 119 7.68 -27.11 26.70
C GLN A 119 7.87 -25.84 25.86
N VAL A 120 8.32 -24.74 26.47
CA VAL A 120 8.54 -23.48 25.73
C VAL A 120 9.65 -23.64 24.67
N LEU A 121 10.70 -24.41 24.98
CA LEU A 121 11.75 -24.73 24.01
C LEU A 121 11.25 -25.60 22.85
N ALA A 122 10.34 -26.54 23.11
CA ALA A 122 9.73 -27.35 22.05
C ALA A 122 8.88 -26.50 21.09
N VAL A 123 8.07 -25.58 21.62
CA VAL A 123 7.28 -24.61 20.81
C VAL A 123 8.19 -23.73 19.96
N LEU A 124 9.29 -23.24 20.53
CA LEU A 124 10.29 -22.45 19.79
C LEU A 124 10.96 -23.25 18.67
N ASN A 125 11.20 -24.54 18.89
CA ASN A 125 11.81 -25.43 17.90
C ASN A 125 10.86 -25.67 16.71
N GLU A 126 9.58 -25.91 16.99
CA GLU A 126 8.52 -26.02 15.98
C GLU A 126 8.33 -24.70 15.20
N TYR A 127 8.35 -23.56 15.90
CA TYR A 127 8.27 -22.24 15.26
C TYR A 127 9.49 -21.93 14.37
N ARG A 128 10.68 -22.44 14.71
CA ARG A 128 11.86 -22.32 13.85
C ARG A 128 11.71 -23.15 12.58
N ASP A 129 11.23 -24.39 12.71
CA ASP A 129 11.13 -25.33 11.58
C ASP A 129 10.02 -24.93 10.59
N THR A 130 9.02 -24.13 11.02
CA THR A 130 8.00 -23.53 10.15
C THR A 130 8.46 -22.28 9.40
N LEU A 131 9.64 -21.73 9.72
CA LEU A 131 10.20 -20.52 9.12
C LEU A 131 11.25 -20.81 8.02
N ILE A 132 11.70 -22.07 7.87
CA ILE A 132 12.69 -22.56 6.88
C ILE A 132 11.96 -23.20 5.70
#